data_AF-A0A2T5MJH0-F1
#
_entry.id   AF-A0A2T5MJH0-F1
#
_cell.length_a   1.000
_cell.length_b   1.000
_cell.length_c   1.000
_cell.angle_alpha   90.00
_cell.angle_beta   90.00
_cell.angle_gamma   90.00
#
_symmetry.space_group_name_H-M   'P 1'
#
loop_
_entity.id
_entity.type
_entity.pdbx_description
1 polymer ?
#
loop_
_entity_poly.entity_id
_entity_poly.type
_entity_poly.pdbx_seq_one_letter_code
_entity_poly.pdbx_strand_id
1 'polypeptide(L)'
;MNKLLMILVLTIPFAAMADDKAAYKLGDEVHAWTDLQKSGAASNPAVQPMPGEIADKVYDRYLKTFDYPIPQTFDRESFVGGSSGGSGGQ
;
A
#
# COMPACT_ATOMS: atom_id res chain seq x y z
N MET A 1 23.64 54.85 25.92
CA MET A 1 25.11 54.71 25.93
C MET A 1 25.45 53.44 26.68
N ASN A 2 26.20 52.57 26.01
CA ASN A 2 27.04 51.48 26.50
C ASN A 2 26.34 50.37 27.31
N LYS A 3 26.10 49.19 26.71
CA LYS A 3 27.15 48.18 26.44
C LYS A 3 27.99 47.89 27.68
N LEU A 4 27.38 47.25 28.67
CA LEU A 4 28.03 46.32 29.58
C LEU A 4 26.98 45.22 29.88
N LEU A 5 26.57 44.45 28.87
CA LEU A 5 27.30 43.28 28.39
C LEU A 5 27.66 42.35 29.56
N MET A 6 26.97 41.19 29.59
CA MET A 6 27.46 39.92 30.13
C MET A 6 27.81 39.98 31.63
N ILE A 7 27.01 39.42 32.53
CA ILE A 7 26.96 37.98 32.80
C ILE A 7 25.78 37.79 33.77
N LEU A 8 24.65 37.29 33.27
CA LEU A 8 23.74 36.49 34.09
C LEU A 8 22.83 35.65 33.19
N VAL A 9 23.41 35.06 32.14
CA VAL A 9 22.79 33.93 31.43
C VAL A 9 23.36 32.66 32.06
N LEU A 10 23.01 32.43 33.33
CA LEU A 10 23.36 31.20 34.04
C LEU A 10 22.21 30.84 34.96
N THR A 11 21.08 30.40 34.38
CA THR A 11 20.03 29.62 35.08
C THR A 11 18.92 29.28 34.09
N ILE A 12 19.22 28.44 33.11
CA ILE A 12 18.19 27.54 32.59
C ILE A 12 18.87 26.19 32.47
N PRO A 13 18.56 25.21 33.33
CA PRO A 13 18.89 23.84 33.00
C PRO A 13 18.16 23.59 31.69
N PHE A 14 18.92 23.30 30.64
CA PHE A 14 18.39 22.73 29.42
C PHE A 14 17.78 21.39 29.84
N ALA A 15 16.54 21.44 30.33
CA ALA A 15 15.72 20.26 30.48
C ALA A 15 15.71 19.68 29.08
N ALA A 16 16.43 18.58 28.91
CA ALA A 16 16.33 17.76 27.74
C ALA A 16 14.83 17.52 27.55
N MET A 17 14.22 18.23 26.61
CA MET A 17 13.02 17.72 25.97
C MET A 17 13.52 16.50 25.21
N ALA A 18 13.63 15.38 25.93
CA ALA A 18 13.34 14.11 25.31
C ALA A 18 11.93 14.32 24.75
N ASP A 19 11.88 14.60 23.45
CA ASP A 19 10.67 14.38 22.68
C ASP A 19 10.39 12.90 22.91
N ASP A 20 9.52 12.61 23.88
CA ASP A 20 8.97 11.29 24.14
C ASP A 20 8.02 11.00 22.98
N LYS A 21 8.56 11.04 21.75
CA LYS A 21 7.97 10.41 20.59
C LYS A 21 8.01 8.95 20.94
N ALA A 22 6.90 8.52 21.56
CA ALA A 22 6.57 7.19 21.97
C ALA A 22 7.45 6.19 21.23
N ALA A 23 8.35 5.54 21.96
CA ALA A 23 9.21 4.51 21.41
C ALA A 23 8.34 3.59 20.56
N TYR A 24 8.53 3.63 19.23
CA TYR A 24 7.72 2.89 18.28
C TYR A 24 7.85 1.42 18.64
N LYS A 25 6.79 0.80 19.18
CA LYS A 25 6.87 -0.60 19.57
C LYS A 25 6.71 -1.43 18.31
N LEU A 26 7.59 -2.41 18.17
CA LEU A 26 7.49 -3.37 17.08
C LEU A 26 6.09 -3.99 17.10
N GLY A 27 5.34 -3.83 16.02
CA GLY A 27 3.99 -4.37 15.87
C GLY A 27 2.85 -3.37 16.05
N ASP A 28 3.08 -2.15 16.55
CA ASP A 28 2.01 -1.15 16.71
C ASP A 28 1.28 -0.86 15.39
N GLU A 29 2.04 -0.76 14.30
CA GLU A 29 1.48 -0.56 12.96
C GLU A 29 0.70 -1.78 12.47
N VAL A 30 1.18 -3.00 12.73
CA VAL A 30 0.46 -4.23 12.37
C VAL A 30 -0.88 -4.31 13.12
N HIS A 31 -0.88 -3.99 14.42
CA HIS A 31 -2.11 -3.94 15.21
C HIS A 31 -3.06 -2.87 14.69
N ALA A 32 -2.58 -1.66 14.40
CA ALA A 32 -3.38 -0.58 13.85
C ALA A 32 -4.03 -0.96 12.50
N TRP A 33 -3.28 -1.57 11.58
CA TRP A 33 -3.80 -2.05 10.30
C TRP A 33 -4.83 -3.17 10.49
N THR A 34 -4.58 -4.09 11.42
CA THR A 34 -5.51 -5.18 11.72
C THR A 34 -6.82 -4.65 12.29
N ASP A 35 -6.76 -3.68 13.19
CA ASP A 35 -7.94 -3.06 13.78
C ASP A 35 -8.73 -2.25 12.75
N LEU A 36 -8.04 -1.55 11.84
CA LEU A 36 -8.67 -0.85 10.72
C LEU A 36 -9.42 -1.82 9.79
N GLN A 37 -8.82 -2.96 9.45
CA GLN A 37 -9.45 -3.97 8.60
C GLN A 37 -10.67 -4.61 9.29
N LYS A 38 -10.54 -4.98 10.56
CA LYS A 38 -11.63 -5.57 11.35
C LYS A 38 -12.81 -4.63 11.52
N SER A 39 -12.54 -3.34 11.77
CA SER A 39 -13.60 -2.34 11.96
C SER A 39 -14.38 -2.07 10.68
N GLY A 40 -13.79 -2.33 9.51
CA GLY A 40 -14.37 -1.94 8.22
C GLY A 40 -14.48 -0.42 8.05
N ALA A 41 -13.83 0.39 8.90
CA ALA A 41 -13.93 1.85 8.86
C ALA A 41 -13.37 2.46 7.55
N ALA A 42 -12.46 1.74 6.88
CA ALA A 42 -11.95 2.09 5.56
C ALA A 42 -12.76 1.49 4.39
N SER A 43 -13.82 0.72 4.68
CA SER A 43 -14.68 0.15 3.64
C SER A 43 -15.62 1.23 3.09
N ASN A 44 -15.98 1.12 1.81
CA ASN A 44 -16.99 1.98 1.22
C ASN A 44 -18.38 1.59 1.77
N PRO A 45 -19.11 2.47 2.47
CA PRO A 45 -20.42 2.15 3.02
C PRO A 45 -21.53 2.14 1.95
N ALA A 46 -21.26 2.66 0.75
CA ALA A 46 -22.25 2.72 -0.31
C ALA A 46 -22.49 1.34 -0.93
N VAL A 47 -23.76 0.97 -1.04
CA VAL A 47 -24.17 -0.19 -1.82
C VAL A 47 -23.85 0.09 -3.29
N GLN A 48 -23.11 -0.82 -3.92
CA GLN A 48 -22.74 -0.76 -5.33
C GLN A 48 -23.52 -1.85 -6.08
N PRO A 49 -24.82 -1.65 -6.37
CA PRO A 49 -25.61 -2.65 -7.07
C PRO A 49 -25.15 -2.78 -8.52
N MET A 50 -25.07 -4.02 -9.00
CA MET A 50 -24.82 -4.29 -10.42
C MET A 50 -26.12 -4.06 -11.20
N PRO A 51 -26.10 -3.30 -12.32
CA PRO A 51 -27.26 -3.21 -13.20
C PRO A 51 -27.67 -4.59 -13.69
N GLY A 52 -28.98 -4.87 -13.77
CA GLY A 52 -29.50 -6.21 -14.12
C GLY A 52 -28.95 -6.74 -15.45
N GLU A 53 -28.91 -5.89 -16.48
CA GLU A 53 -28.34 -6.23 -17.79
C GLU A 53 -26.85 -6.63 -17.74
N ILE A 54 -26.09 -6.13 -16.76
CA ILE A 54 -24.70 -6.51 -16.54
C ILE A 54 -24.63 -7.81 -15.76
N ALA A 55 -25.52 -8.00 -14.77
CA ALA A 55 -25.64 -9.26 -14.04
C ALA A 55 -25.96 -10.43 -14.98
N ASP A 56 -26.87 -10.22 -15.93
CA ASP A 56 -27.23 -11.22 -16.95
C ASP A 56 -26.00 -11.61 -17.79
N LYS A 57 -25.24 -10.63 -18.27
CA LYS A 57 -24.01 -10.89 -19.06
C LYS A 57 -22.93 -11.60 -18.24
N VAL A 58 -22.79 -11.28 -16.95
CA VAL A 58 -21.87 -11.96 -16.04
C VAL A 58 -22.29 -13.42 -15.85
N TYR A 59 -23.59 -13.66 -15.68
CA TYR A 59 -24.13 -15.01 -15.55
C TYR A 59 -23.95 -15.83 -16.83
N ASP A 60 -24.25 -15.24 -17.99
CA ASP A 60 -24.00 -15.88 -19.29
C ASP A 60 -22.52 -16.25 -19.47
N ARG A 61 -21.59 -15.38 -19.06
CA ARG A 61 -20.15 -15.67 -19.11
C ARG A 61 -19.77 -16.82 -18.18
N TYR A 62 -20.35 -16.84 -16.98
CA TYR A 62 -20.14 -17.93 -16.04
C TYR A 62 -20.58 -19.26 -16.63
N LEU A 63 -21.78 -19.33 -17.22
CA LEU A 63 -22.28 -20.54 -17.88
C LEU A 63 -21.36 -20.97 -19.02
N LYS A 64 -20.98 -20.03 -19.90
CA LYS A 64 -20.05 -20.30 -21.02
C LYS A 64 -18.69 -20.83 -20.58
N THR A 65 -18.24 -20.53 -19.36
CA THR A 65 -16.93 -20.99 -18.87
C THR A 65 -16.88 -22.53 -18.77
N PHE A 66 -18.02 -23.18 -18.56
CA PHE A 66 -18.09 -24.65 -18.49
C PHE A 66 -18.12 -25.34 -19.86
N ASP A 67 -18.40 -24.59 -20.93
CA ASP A 67 -18.37 -25.14 -22.29
C ASP A 67 -16.93 -25.38 -22.78
N TYR A 68 -15.94 -24.78 -22.11
CA TYR A 68 -14.53 -24.95 -22.42
C TYR A 68 -13.91 -26.02 -21.51
N PRO A 69 -13.41 -27.14 -22.08
CA PRO A 69 -12.71 -28.14 -21.29
C PRO A 69 -11.42 -27.54 -20.70
N ILE A 70 -11.07 -27.96 -19.48
CA ILE A 70 -9.81 -27.55 -18.86
C ILE A 70 -8.66 -28.13 -19.70
N PRO A 71 -7.73 -27.28 -20.20
CA PRO A 71 -6.56 -27.76 -20.92
C PRO A 71 -5.72 -28.69 -20.04
N GLN A 72 -5.20 -29.78 -20.63
CA GLN A 72 -4.30 -30.70 -19.92
C GLN A 72 -2.94 -30.04 -19.62
N THR A 73 -2.55 -29.08 -20.46
CA THR A 73 -1.30 -28.35 -20.35
C THR A 73 -1.55 -26.89 -20.69
N PHE A 74 -0.88 -25.99 -19.99
CA PHE A 74 -0.80 -24.58 -20.35
C PHE A 74 0.60 -24.30 -20.89
N ASP A 75 0.69 -23.76 -22.10
CA ASP A 75 1.95 -23.34 -22.66
C ASP A 75 2.46 -22.11 -21.88
N ARG A 76 3.73 -22.12 -21.50
CA ARG A 76 4.36 -20.92 -20.93
C ARG A 76 4.58 -19.93 -22.06
N GLU A 77 3.84 -18.83 -22.05
CA GLU A 77 4.18 -17.68 -22.88
C GLU A 77 5.58 -17.19 -22.49
N SER A 78 6.55 -17.27 -23.41
CA SER A 78 7.86 -16.66 -23.21
C SER A 78 7.72 -15.17 -23.42
N PHE A 79 7.78 -14.38 -22.34
CA PHE A 79 7.81 -12.90 -22.38
C PHE A 79 9.09 -12.32 -23.04
N VAL A 80 9.87 -13.11 -23.77
CA VAL A 80 11.12 -12.66 -24.42
C VAL A 80 10.97 -12.79 -25.93
N GLY A 81 10.53 -11.71 -26.56
CA GLY A 81 10.36 -11.65 -28.00
C GLY A 81 10.22 -10.22 -28.51
N GLY A 82 11.26 -9.39 -28.30
CA GLY A 82 11.29 -8.04 -28.86
C GLY A 82 12.35 -7.09 -28.31
N SER A 83 13.60 -7.53 -28.14
CA SER A 83 14.72 -6.57 -28.06
C SER A 83 15.69 -6.85 -29.22
N SER A 84 15.41 -6.20 -30.35
CA SER A 84 16.42 -5.86 -31.34
C SER A 84 17.41 -4.90 -30.69
N GLY A 85 18.56 -5.39 -30.23
CA GLY A 85 19.53 -4.55 -29.54
C GLY A 85 20.94 -5.12 -29.56
N GLY A 86 21.73 -4.70 -30.56
CA GLY A 86 23.18 -4.54 -30.42
C GLY A 86 24.05 -5.77 -30.69
N SER A 87 24.53 -5.86 -31.93
CA SER A 87 25.85 -6.42 -32.24
C SER A 87 26.91 -5.73 -31.36
N GLY A 88 27.62 -6.51 -30.55
CA GLY A 88 28.78 -6.07 -29.79
C GLY A 88 29.89 -7.11 -29.95
N GLY A 89 30.65 -6.99 -31.03
CA GLY A 89 31.90 -7.71 -31.19
C GLY A 89 33.01 -7.03 -30.39
N GLN A 90 33.70 -7.82 -29.56
CA GLN A 90 35.15 -7.86 -29.33
C GLN A 90 35.43 -8.88 -28.22
#